data_AF-A0AAW0XHG1-F1
#
_entry.id   AF-A0AAW0XHG1-F1
#
_cell.length_a   1.000
_cell.length_b   1.000
_cell.length_c   1.000
_cell.angle_alpha   90.00
_cell.angle_beta   90.00
_cell.angle_gamma   90.00
#
_symmetry.space_group_name_H-M   'P 1'
#
loop_
_entity.id
_entity.type
_entity.pdbx_description
1 polymer ?
#
loop_
_entity_poly.entity_id
_entity_poly.type
_entity_poly.pdbx_seq_one_letter_code
_entity_poly.pdbx_strand_id
1 'polypeptide(L)'
;MAAVMYRGFIFAENLLARRAAQIVNSAAVGPLAGIQQRRHLNVHEHVSFSLLKKSGIPVPGFGVAHTKEEAVEIANQLDSTDVVVKAQVLAGGRGKGNFKGGFKGGVKLVYSGQSSLHQPKEVST
;
A
#
# COMPACT_ATOMS: atom_id res chain seq x y z
N MET A 1 -18.29 68.31 -24.90
CA MET A 1 -19.02 67.09 -24.47
C MET A 1 -18.27 65.77 -24.69
N ALA A 2 -17.09 65.71 -25.32
CA ALA A 2 -16.38 64.44 -25.54
C ALA A 2 -15.47 63.99 -24.36
N ALA A 3 -14.90 64.92 -23.59
CA ALA A 3 -13.96 64.59 -22.50
C ALA A 3 -14.62 63.94 -21.26
N VAL A 4 -15.91 64.20 -21.02
CA VAL A 4 -16.67 63.62 -19.90
C VAL A 4 -17.00 62.15 -20.17
N MET A 5 -17.29 61.80 -21.43
CA MET A 5 -17.52 60.42 -21.88
C MET A 5 -16.24 59.57 -21.78
N TYR A 6 -15.09 60.14 -22.13
CA TYR A 6 -13.79 59.43 -22.10
C TYR A 6 -13.35 59.06 -20.68
N ARG A 7 -13.62 59.93 -19.69
CA ARG A 7 -13.35 59.63 -18.27
C ARG A 7 -14.27 58.56 -17.69
N GLY A 8 -15.53 58.51 -18.12
CA GLY A 8 -16.47 57.44 -17.74
C GLY A 8 -16.04 56.07 -18.29
N PHE A 9 -15.52 56.05 -19.52
CA PHE A 9 -15.04 54.83 -20.17
C PHE A 9 -13.80 54.25 -19.48
N ILE A 10 -12.79 55.10 -19.18
CA ILE A 10 -11.57 54.71 -18.46
C ILE A 10 -11.89 54.23 -17.03
N PHE A 11 -12.92 54.79 -16.38
CA PHE A 11 -13.36 54.35 -15.05
C PHE A 11 -14.03 52.97 -15.10
N ALA A 12 -14.89 52.73 -16.09
CA ALA A 12 -15.53 51.42 -16.29
C ALA A 12 -14.51 50.32 -16.65
N GLU A 13 -13.52 50.63 -17.47
CA GLU A 13 -12.45 49.70 -17.86
C GLU A 13 -11.55 49.34 -16.66
N ASN A 14 -11.21 50.33 -15.83
CA ASN A 14 -10.47 50.08 -14.58
C ASN A 14 -11.28 49.31 -13.54
N LEU A 15 -12.61 49.49 -13.50
CA LEU A 15 -13.50 48.74 -12.61
C LEU A 15 -13.60 47.27 -13.04
N LEU A 16 -13.71 47.02 -14.35
CA LEU A 16 -13.70 45.68 -14.93
C LEU A 16 -12.34 44.99 -14.76
N ALA A 17 -11.23 45.67 -15.04
CA ALA A 17 -9.88 45.13 -14.85
C ALA A 17 -9.58 44.78 -13.38
N ARG A 18 -10.04 45.60 -12.43
CA ARG A 18 -9.85 45.37 -10.98
C ARG A 18 -10.69 44.21 -10.42
N ARG A 19 -11.80 43.85 -11.08
CA ARG A 19 -12.67 42.73 -10.67
C ARG A 19 -12.51 41.49 -11.54
N ALA A 20 -11.84 41.56 -12.68
CA ALA A 20 -11.55 40.41 -13.53
C ALA A 20 -10.84 39.30 -12.74
N ALA A 21 -9.85 39.64 -11.91
CA ALA A 21 -9.16 38.71 -11.03
C ALA A 21 -10.08 38.01 -10.00
N GLN A 22 -11.13 38.69 -9.52
CA GLN A 22 -12.12 38.08 -8.63
C GLN A 22 -13.07 37.14 -9.39
N ILE A 23 -13.36 37.43 -10.65
CA ILE A 23 -14.23 36.60 -11.51
C ILE A 23 -13.51 35.31 -11.95
N VAL A 24 -12.21 35.38 -12.27
CA VAL A 24 -11.42 34.15 -12.54
C VAL A 24 -11.18 33.31 -11.28
N ASN A 25 -11.13 33.93 -10.09
CA ASN A 25 -11.06 33.18 -8.82
C ASN A 25 -12.40 32.59 -8.37
N SER A 26 -13.54 33.07 -8.87
CA SER A 26 -14.86 32.43 -8.63
C SER A 26 -15.11 31.22 -9.53
N ALA A 27 -14.32 31.03 -10.58
CA ALA A 27 -14.10 29.73 -11.20
C ALA A 27 -13.03 28.94 -10.45
N ALA A 28 -12.98 29.13 -9.11
CA ALA A 28 -12.27 28.25 -8.21
C ALA A 28 -12.59 26.83 -8.65
N VAL A 29 -11.56 26.12 -9.08
CA VAL A 29 -11.48 24.68 -8.95
C VAL A 29 -11.80 24.43 -7.47
N GLY A 30 -13.10 24.27 -7.19
CA GLY A 30 -13.57 23.84 -5.88
C GLY A 30 -12.73 22.62 -5.55
N PRO A 31 -12.25 22.48 -4.31
CA PRO A 31 -11.37 21.38 -4.03
C PRO A 31 -12.15 20.12 -4.41
N LEU A 32 -11.59 19.31 -5.31
CA LEU A 32 -12.00 17.91 -5.49
C LEU A 32 -11.69 17.10 -4.21
N ALA A 33 -11.64 17.76 -3.05
CA ALA A 33 -11.63 17.22 -1.72
C ALA A 33 -13.03 16.67 -1.43
N GLY A 34 -13.31 15.51 -2.00
CA GLY A 34 -14.58 14.84 -1.72
C GLY A 34 -14.65 13.42 -2.24
N ILE A 35 -13.93 13.09 -3.30
CA ILE A 35 -13.93 11.74 -3.86
C ILE A 35 -12.48 11.26 -3.97
N GLN A 36 -11.88 10.97 -2.83
CA GLN A 36 -10.68 10.12 -2.83
C GLN A 36 -11.11 8.77 -3.41
N GLN A 37 -10.53 8.39 -4.56
CA GLN A 37 -10.78 7.10 -5.18
C GLN A 37 -10.52 5.99 -4.13
N ARG A 38 -11.59 5.35 -3.66
CA ARG A 38 -11.47 4.16 -2.81
C ARG A 38 -11.07 3.00 -3.69
N ARG A 39 -9.80 2.60 -3.61
CA ARG A 39 -9.32 1.39 -4.28
C ARG A 39 -9.50 0.23 -3.32
N HIS A 40 -10.40 -0.70 -3.66
CA HIS A 40 -10.60 -1.95 -2.95
C HIS A 40 -9.48 -2.93 -3.30
N LEU A 41 -8.23 -2.58 -2.97
CA LEU A 41 -7.05 -3.38 -3.28
C LEU A 41 -6.44 -3.92 -1.99
N ASN A 42 -6.42 -5.24 -1.89
CA ASN A 42 -5.63 -5.96 -0.90
C ASN A 42 -4.61 -6.81 -1.65
N VAL A 43 -3.34 -6.73 -1.26
CA VAL A 43 -2.26 -7.54 -1.82
C VAL A 43 -1.61 -8.38 -0.74
N HIS A 44 -1.07 -9.54 -1.13
CA HIS A 44 -0.36 -10.41 -0.21
C HIS A 44 0.95 -9.77 0.26
N GLU A 45 1.45 -10.21 1.42
CA GLU A 45 2.64 -9.65 2.07
C GLU A 45 3.87 -9.72 1.17
N HIS A 46 4.06 -10.85 0.47
CA HIS A 46 5.20 -11.04 -0.43
C HIS A 46 5.17 -10.09 -1.65
N VAL A 47 3.98 -9.72 -2.14
CA VAL A 47 3.83 -8.77 -3.26
C VAL A 47 4.26 -7.38 -2.81
N SER A 48 3.79 -6.96 -1.63
CA SER A 48 4.21 -5.70 -1.01
C SER A 48 5.72 -5.65 -0.82
N PHE A 49 6.33 -6.71 -0.28
CA PHE A 49 7.79 -6.76 -0.10
C PHE A 49 8.55 -6.74 -1.42
N SER A 50 8.05 -7.40 -2.46
CA SER A 50 8.65 -7.36 -3.79
C SER A 50 8.63 -5.95 -4.38
N LEU A 51 7.54 -5.21 -4.20
CA LEU A 51 7.43 -3.81 -4.64
C LEU A 51 8.37 -2.89 -3.85
N LEU A 52 8.41 -3.03 -2.52
CA LEU A 52 9.31 -2.24 -1.67
C LEU A 52 10.78 -2.50 -2.02
N LYS A 53 11.17 -3.76 -2.20
CA LYS A 53 12.53 -4.15 -2.61
C LYS A 53 12.91 -3.54 -3.96
N LYS A 54 12.01 -3.60 -4.95
CA LYS A 54 12.21 -2.97 -6.29
C LYS A 54 12.40 -1.45 -6.20
N SER A 55 11.74 -0.82 -5.24
CA SER A 55 11.86 0.62 -4.97
C SER A 55 13.08 0.99 -4.11
N GLY A 56 13.98 0.04 -3.80
CA GLY A 56 15.17 0.28 -2.99
C GLY A 56 14.90 0.43 -1.49
N ILE A 57 13.69 0.12 -1.02
CA ILE A 57 13.35 0.15 0.40
C ILE A 57 13.83 -1.16 1.03
N PRO A 58 14.60 -1.11 2.13
CA PRO A 58 15.09 -2.33 2.77
C PRO A 58 13.93 -3.16 3.30
N VAL A 59 13.95 -4.44 2.94
CA VAL A 59 13.01 -5.47 3.41
C VAL A 59 13.80 -6.68 3.89
N PRO A 60 13.28 -7.46 4.85
CA PRO A 60 13.92 -8.72 5.25
C PRO A 60 14.02 -9.68 4.06
N GLY A 61 14.98 -10.61 4.09
CA GLY A 61 15.00 -11.72 3.15
C GLY A 61 13.69 -12.52 3.24
N PHE A 62 13.10 -12.82 2.09
CA PHE A 62 11.83 -13.55 2.02
C PHE A 62 11.78 -14.44 0.78
N GLY A 63 10.93 -15.47 0.84
CA GLY A 63 10.54 -16.29 -0.30
C GLY A 63 9.11 -16.78 -0.13
N VAL A 64 8.52 -17.25 -1.23
CA VAL A 64 7.17 -17.84 -1.25
C VAL A 64 7.31 -19.29 -1.63
N ALA A 65 6.68 -20.17 -0.85
CA ALA A 65 6.64 -21.60 -1.10
C ALA A 65 5.19 -22.03 -1.31
N HIS A 66 4.97 -22.89 -2.29
CA HIS A 66 3.71 -23.57 -2.55
C HIS A 66 3.72 -25.00 -1.99
N THR A 67 4.91 -25.57 -1.84
CA THR A 67 5.12 -26.90 -1.28
C THR A 67 5.94 -26.82 0.01
N LYS A 68 5.99 -27.92 0.78
CA LYS A 68 6.75 -27.95 2.03
C LYS A 68 8.24 -28.00 1.75
N GLU A 69 8.60 -28.69 0.69
CA GLU A 69 9.95 -28.90 0.21
C GLU A 69 10.56 -27.55 -0.21
N GLU A 70 9.83 -26.77 -1.00
CA GLU A 70 10.23 -25.39 -1.34
C GLU A 70 10.41 -24.51 -0.11
N ALA A 71 9.57 -24.66 0.91
CA ALA A 71 9.70 -23.88 2.14
C ALA A 71 11.01 -24.18 2.88
N VAL A 72 11.46 -25.44 2.87
CA VAL A 72 12.75 -25.85 3.44
C VAL A 72 13.91 -25.33 2.62
N GLU A 73 13.83 -25.44 1.29
CA GLU A 73 14.86 -24.92 0.39
C GLU A 73 15.05 -23.41 0.55
N ILE A 74 13.95 -22.65 0.58
CA ILE A 74 13.96 -21.20 0.81
C ILE A 74 14.53 -20.87 2.19
N ALA A 75 14.15 -21.61 3.24
CA ALA A 75 14.69 -21.39 4.57
C ALA A 75 16.21 -21.59 4.60
N ASN A 76 16.72 -22.60 3.91
CA ASN A 76 18.16 -22.85 3.78
C ASN A 76 18.87 -21.74 2.97
N GLN A 77 18.24 -21.23 1.91
CA GLN A 77 18.79 -20.13 1.10
C GLN A 77 18.89 -18.80 1.85
N LEU A 78 18.01 -18.57 2.83
CA LEU A 78 18.01 -17.36 3.64
C LEU A 78 19.16 -17.33 4.66
N ASP A 79 19.84 -18.47 4.90
CA ASP A 79 21.02 -18.64 5.77
C ASP A 79 20.90 -17.86 7.10
N SER A 80 19.74 -18.00 7.75
CA SER A 80 19.42 -17.33 9.01
C SER A 80 19.29 -18.36 10.13
N THR A 81 19.70 -18.00 11.35
CA THR A 81 19.54 -18.86 12.52
C THR A 81 18.06 -19.14 12.82
N ASP A 82 17.22 -18.15 12.52
CA ASP A 82 15.80 -18.12 12.83
C ASP A 82 15.03 -17.66 11.58
N VAL A 83 13.96 -18.38 11.24
CA VAL A 83 13.07 -18.02 10.13
C VAL A 83 11.61 -17.98 10.59
N VAL A 84 10.82 -17.12 9.96
CA VAL A 84 9.39 -16.97 10.26
C VAL A 84 8.56 -17.48 9.09
N VAL A 85 7.82 -18.56 9.33
CA VAL A 85 6.85 -19.11 8.37
C VAL A 85 5.51 -18.42 8.57
N LYS A 86 4.98 -17.80 7.52
CA LYS A 86 3.71 -17.06 7.54
C LYS A 86 2.76 -17.57 6.46
N ALA A 87 1.53 -17.88 6.86
CA ALA A 87 0.45 -18.16 5.93
C ALA A 87 0.11 -16.91 5.10
N GLN A 88 -0.03 -17.09 3.80
CA GLN A 88 -0.39 -16.03 2.86
C GLN A 88 -1.91 -15.97 2.72
N VAL A 89 -2.54 -15.01 3.40
CA VAL A 89 -3.99 -14.76 3.29
C VAL A 89 -4.26 -13.26 3.35
N LEU A 90 -5.29 -12.80 2.64
CA LEU A 90 -5.75 -11.39 2.67
C LEU A 90 -6.61 -11.11 3.90
N ALA A 91 -6.12 -11.51 5.07
CA ALA A 91 -6.79 -11.35 6.35
C ALA A 91 -5.79 -11.04 7.48
N GLY A 92 -6.23 -10.23 8.43
CA GLY A 92 -5.51 -10.00 9.70
C GLY A 92 -5.64 -11.18 10.66
N GLY A 93 -4.95 -11.12 11.80
CA GLY A 93 -5.14 -12.08 12.90
C GLY A 93 -4.49 -13.46 12.71
N ARG A 94 -3.64 -13.63 11.69
CA ARG A 94 -2.98 -14.90 11.32
C ARG A 94 -2.34 -15.64 12.50
N GLY A 95 -1.64 -14.95 13.41
CA GLY A 95 -0.98 -15.57 14.56
C GLY A 95 -1.92 -16.30 15.53
N LYS A 96 -3.19 -15.88 15.62
CA LYS A 96 -4.23 -16.50 16.46
C LYS A 96 -5.19 -17.40 15.65
N GLY A 97 -5.00 -17.50 14.33
CA GLY A 97 -5.84 -18.30 13.45
C GLY A 97 -5.68 -19.80 13.72
N ASN A 98 -6.68 -20.59 13.35
CA ASN A 98 -6.62 -22.06 13.43
C ASN A 98 -6.92 -22.65 12.06
N PHE A 99 -6.26 -23.75 11.74
CA PHE A 99 -6.45 -24.50 10.51
C PHE A 99 -7.36 -25.70 10.75
N LYS A 100 -8.04 -26.19 9.69
CA LYS A 100 -8.99 -27.30 9.79
C LYS A 100 -8.32 -28.60 10.28
N GLY A 101 -7.03 -28.80 9.99
CA GLY A 101 -6.23 -29.92 10.48
C GLY A 101 -5.76 -29.81 11.95
N GLY A 102 -6.31 -28.88 12.74
CA GLY A 102 -5.95 -28.69 14.15
C GLY A 102 -4.64 -27.91 14.37
N PHE A 103 -3.96 -27.51 13.30
CA PHE A 103 -2.78 -26.64 13.41
C PHE A 103 -3.19 -25.25 13.89
N LYS A 104 -2.43 -24.69 14.84
CA LYS A 104 -2.75 -23.42 15.48
C LYS A 104 -1.71 -22.36 15.15
N GLY A 105 -2.17 -21.23 14.65
CA GLY A 105 -1.39 -20.04 14.31
C GLY A 105 -0.78 -20.11 12.91
N GLY A 106 -1.11 -19.14 12.07
CA GLY A 106 -0.53 -18.94 10.73
C GLY A 106 0.76 -18.10 10.72
N VAL A 107 1.39 -17.88 11.87
CA VAL A 107 2.71 -17.26 12.00
C VAL A 107 3.51 -18.09 13.01
N LYS A 108 4.63 -18.67 12.57
CA LYS A 108 5.49 -19.53 13.39
C LYS A 108 6.96 -19.18 13.21
N LEU A 109 7.70 -19.20 14.30
CA LEU A 109 9.14 -19.04 14.30
C LEU A 109 9.80 -20.42 14.32
N VAL A 110 10.82 -20.61 13.50
CA VAL A 110 11.52 -21.88 13.31
C VAL A 110 13.02 -21.61 13.48
N TYR A 111 13.67 -22.40 14.32
CA TYR A 111 15.09 -22.29 14.64
C TYR A 111 15.86 -23.44 13.99
N SER A 112 17.07 -23.16 13.49
CA SER A 112 17.96 -24.15 12.85
C SER A 112 18.25 -25.38 13.73
N GLY A 113 18.35 -25.20 15.06
CA GLY A 113 18.68 -26.28 16.01
C GLY A 113 17.49 -27.09 16.53
N GLN A 114 16.25 -26.71 16.22
CA GLN A 114 15.06 -27.44 16.65
C GLN A 114 14.41 -28.11 15.44
N SER A 115 14.62 -29.41 15.32
CA SER A 115 13.95 -30.35 14.41
C SER A 115 12.42 -30.45 14.62
N SER A 116 11.75 -29.38 15.04
CA SER A 116 10.30 -29.24 14.98
C SER A 116 9.85 -28.82 13.58
N LEU A 117 10.46 -29.41 12.55
CA LEU A 117 9.78 -29.65 11.28
C LEU A 117 8.71 -30.72 11.53
N HIS A 118 7.76 -30.43 12.43
CA HIS A 118 6.44 -30.99 12.31
C HIS A 118 5.90 -30.34 11.05
N GLN A 119 6.21 -30.97 9.91
CA GLN A 119 5.93 -30.53 8.57
C GLN A 119 4.65 -29.69 8.57
N PRO A 120 4.64 -28.44 8.06
CA PRO A 120 3.39 -27.70 7.94
C PRO A 120 2.44 -28.57 7.12
N LYS A 121 1.47 -29.22 7.76
CA LYS A 121 0.57 -30.17 7.08
C LYS A 121 -0.32 -29.47 6.07
N GLU A 122 -0.37 -28.14 6.10
CA GLU A 122 -1.02 -27.28 5.12
C GLU A 122 -0.10 -26.08 4.85
N VAL A 123 0.52 -26.05 3.67
CA VAL A 123 1.01 -24.82 3.06
C VAL A 123 -0.19 -24.28 2.29
N SER A 124 -0.99 -23.41 2.92
CA SER A 124 -2.06 -22.74 2.17
C SER A 124 -1.45 -21.63 1.34
N THR A 125 -1.38 -21.87 0.04
CA THR A 125 -1.35 -20.86 -1.04
C THR A 125 -2.27 -19.69 -0.75
#